data_AF-A0A2W6T8S1-F1
#
_entry.id   AF-A0A2W6T8S1-F1
#
_cell.length_a   1.000
_cell.length_b   1.000
_cell.length_c   1.000
_cell.angle_alpha   90.00
_cell.angle_beta   90.00
_cell.angle_gamma   90.00
#
_symmetry.space_group_name_H-M   'P 1'
#
loop_
_entity.id
_entity.type
_entity.pdbx_description
1 polymer ?
#
loop_
_entity_poly.entity_id
_entity_poly.type
_entity_poly.pdbx_seq_one_letter_code
_entity_poly.pdbx_strand_id
1 'polypeptide(L)' 'MQVLSIAAAGMMNAQARFEDSARRTAQAPLDALAEETVERIEAKTAFTANAAVARTADDMTGTLLDILA' A
#
# COMPACT_ATOMS: atom_id res chain seq x y z
N MET A 1 -2.90 4.02 17.29
CA MET A 1 -1.54 4.48 16.90
C MET A 1 -0.68 3.38 16.27
N GLN A 2 -0.44 2.23 16.93
CA GLN A 2 0.42 1.16 16.39
C GLN A 2 -0.12 0.55 15.07
N VAL A 3 -1.43 0.41 14.92
CA VAL A 3 -2.05 -0.08 13.67
C VAL A 3 -1.81 0.90 12.51
N LEU A 4 -1.98 2.20 12.76
CA LEU A 4 -1.73 3.24 11.75
C LEU A 4 -0.26 3.26 11.33
N SER A 5 0.68 3.10 12.26
CA SER A 5 2.11 3.06 11.93
C SER A 5 2.50 1.81 11.14
N ILE A 6 1.89 0.65 11.46
CA ILE A 6 2.10 -0.59 10.69
C ILE A 6 1.54 -0.44 9.26
N ALA A 7 0.31 0.05 9.13
CA ALA A 7 -0.31 0.29 7.83
C ALA A 7 0.50 1.30 6.99
N ALA A 8 0.99 2.38 7.61
CA ALA A 8 1.86 3.35 6.95
C ALA A 8 3.18 2.72 6.47
N ALA A 9 3.84 1.93 7.31
CA ALA A 9 5.06 1.21 6.91
C ALA A 9 4.80 0.23 5.76
N GLY A 10 3.67 -0.49 5.79
CA GLY A 10 3.25 -1.37 4.72
C GLY A 10 3.00 -0.63 3.39
N MET A 11 2.34 0.53 3.45
CA MET A 11 2.12 1.39 2.27
C MET A 11 3.46 1.90 1.69
N MET A 12 4.39 2.36 2.53
CA MET A 12 5.70 2.82 2.07
C MET A 12 6.52 1.70 1.42
N ASN A 13 6.48 0.49 1.97
CA ASN A 13 7.14 -0.67 1.37
C ASN A 13 6.53 -1.02 -0.01
N ALA A 14 5.20 -1.06 -0.09
CA ALA A 14 4.50 -1.33 -1.34
C ALA A 14 4.82 -0.26 -2.42
N GLN A 15 4.91 1.01 -2.02
CA GLN A 15 5.33 2.08 -2.91
C GLN A 15 6.76 1.87 -3.42
N ALA A 16 7.71 1.56 -2.54
CA ALA A 16 9.10 1.31 -2.95
C ALA A 16 9.20 0.16 -3.96
N ARG A 17 8.48 -0.95 -3.72
CA ARG A 17 8.41 -2.08 -4.67
C ARG A 17 7.87 -1.67 -6.03
N PHE A 18 6.80 -0.86 -6.05
CA PHE A 18 6.22 -0.35 -7.29
C PHE A 18 7.21 0.53 -8.06
N GLU A 19 7.90 1.45 -7.36
CA GLU A 19 8.90 2.34 -7.96
C GLU A 19 10.09 1.56 -8.54
N ASP A 20 10.57 0.53 -7.83
CA ASP A 20 11.65 -0.32 -8.30
C ASP A 20 11.26 -1.11 -9.55
N SER A 21 10.04 -1.66 -9.60
CA SER A 21 9.50 -2.32 -10.79
C SER A 21 9.35 -1.36 -11.98
N ALA A 22 8.84 -0.15 -11.73
CA ALA A 22 8.73 0.88 -12.75
C ALA A 22 10.11 1.30 -13.28
N ARG A 23 11.13 1.39 -12.40
CA ARG A 23 12.51 1.71 -12.80
C ARG A 23 13.11 0.61 -13.68
N ARG A 24 12.94 -0.67 -13.33
CA ARG A 24 13.40 -1.80 -14.16
C ARG A 24 12.71 -1.81 -15.52
N THR A 25 11.39 -1.62 -15.55
CA THR A 25 10.62 -1.51 -16.80
C THR A 25 11.11 -0.33 -17.65
N ALA A 26 11.42 0.82 -17.05
CA ALA A 26 11.93 1.98 -17.80
C ALA A 26 13.33 1.72 -18.41
N GLN A 27 14.18 0.94 -17.74
CA GLN A 27 15.51 0.58 -18.22
C GLN A 27 15.48 -0.50 -19.32
N ALA A 28 14.56 -1.46 -19.22
CA ALA A 28 14.41 -2.55 -20.17
C ALA A 28 12.91 -2.85 -20.46
N PRO A 29 12.25 -2.06 -21.34
CA PRO A 29 10.79 -2.04 -21.45
C PRO A 29 10.11 -3.34 -21.89
N LEU A 30 10.83 -4.20 -22.60
CA LEU A 30 10.30 -5.47 -23.10
C LEU A 30 10.81 -6.67 -22.30
N ASP A 31 11.73 -6.46 -21.37
CA ASP A 31 12.26 -7.51 -20.53
C ASP A 31 11.30 -7.79 -19.37
N ALA A 32 11.11 -9.07 -19.02
CA ALA A 32 10.27 -9.50 -17.90
C ALA A 32 8.86 -8.86 -17.84
N LEU A 33 8.26 -8.47 -18.98
CA LEU A 33 7.07 -7.60 -19.01
C LEU A 33 5.89 -8.17 -18.22
N ALA A 34 5.67 -9.48 -18.29
CA ALA A 34 4.61 -10.16 -17.54
C ALA A 34 4.88 -10.09 -16.03
N GLU A 35 6.11 -10.37 -15.62
CA GLU A 35 6.56 -10.37 -14.22
C GLU A 35 6.48 -8.96 -13.62
N GLU A 36 7.02 -7.95 -14.31
CA GLU A 36 6.95 -6.55 -13.85
C GLU A 36 5.53 -5.98 -13.86
N THR A 37 4.64 -6.50 -14.70
CA THR A 37 3.21 -6.14 -14.64
C THR A 37 2.55 -6.74 -13.41
N VAL A 38 2.81 -8.02 -13.11
CA VAL A 38 2.29 -8.67 -11.90
C VAL A 38 2.84 -8.00 -10.65
N GLU A 39 4.14 -7.71 -10.58
CA GLU A 39 4.76 -7.02 -9.44
C GLU A 39 4.08 -5.67 -9.15
N ARG A 40 3.76 -4.88 -10.18
CA ARG A 40 3.02 -3.62 -10.02
C ARG A 40 1.59 -3.82 -9.53
N ILE A 41 0.91 -4.87 -9.98
CA ILE A 41 -0.45 -5.22 -9.53
C ILE A 41 -0.41 -5.65 -8.05
N GLU A 42 0.55 -6.48 -7.66
CA GLU A 42 0.73 -6.90 -6.28
C GLU A 42 1.05 -5.73 -5.36
N ALA A 43 1.99 -4.86 -5.77
CA ALA A 43 2.34 -3.66 -5.01
C ALA A 43 1.13 -2.73 -4.82
N LYS A 44 0.34 -2.48 -5.89
CA LYS A 44 -0.90 -1.71 -5.79
C LYS A 44 -1.91 -2.35 -4.84
N THR A 45 -2.06 -3.67 -4.90
CA THR A 45 -2.99 -4.43 -4.05
C THR A 45 -2.56 -4.34 -2.59
N ALA A 46 -1.27 -4.52 -2.30
CA ALA A 46 -0.71 -4.40 -0.96
C ALA A 46 -0.88 -2.99 -0.39
N PHE A 47 -0.64 -1.94 -1.20
CA PHE A 47 -0.89 -0.56 -0.79
C PHE A 47 -2.36 -0.35 -0.42
N THR A 48 -3.28 -0.77 -1.29
CA THR A 48 -4.72 -0.61 -1.09
C THR A 48 -5.21 -1.36 0.15
N ALA A 49 -4.69 -2.56 0.40
CA ALA A 49 -5.01 -3.35 1.59
C ALA A 49 -4.57 -2.63 2.88
N ASN A 50 -3.35 -2.09 2.93
CA ASN A 50 -2.89 -1.33 4.10
C ASN A 50 -3.70 -0.03 4.28
N ALA A 51 -4.05 0.65 3.20
CA ALA A 51 -4.90 1.85 3.25
C ALA A 51 -6.30 1.54 3.82
N ALA A 52 -6.89 0.40 3.44
CA ALA A 52 -8.17 -0.04 3.99
C ALA A 52 -8.08 -0.30 5.50
N VAL A 53 -7.02 -0.96 5.98
CA VAL A 53 -6.77 -1.15 7.42
C VAL A 53 -6.65 0.17 8.16
N ALA A 54 -5.90 1.13 7.60
CA ALA A 54 -5.76 2.46 8.20
C ALA A 54 -7.10 3.18 8.31
N ARG A 55 -7.93 3.13 7.25
CA ARG A 55 -9.27 3.72 7.25
C ARG A 55 -10.18 3.08 8.29
N THR A 56 -10.22 1.74 8.38
CA THR A 56 -11.02 1.07 9.40
C THR A 56 -10.58 1.43 10.82
N ALA A 57 -9.27 1.54 11.06
CA ALA A 57 -8.76 1.97 12.36
C ALA A 57 -9.19 3.42 12.72
N ASP A 58 -9.24 4.30 11.72
CA ASP A 58 -9.72 5.67 11.87
C ASP A 58 -11.24 5.70 12.16
N ASP A 59 -12.05 4.97 11.38
CA ASP A 59 -13.50 4.86 11.56
C ASP A 59 -13.87 4.32 12.96
N MET A 60 -13.14 3.31 13.45
CA MET A 60 -13.30 2.79 14.81
C MET A 60 -12.98 3.86 15.87
N THR A 61 -11.94 4.66 15.64
CA THR A 61 -11.56 5.74 16.56
C THR A 61 -12.63 6.82 16.58
N GLY A 62 -13.15 7.22 15.41
CA GLY A 62 -14.27 8.16 15.31
C GLY A 62 -15.52 7.68 16.04
N THR A 63 -15.91 6.41 15.84
CA THR A 63 -17.05 5.81 16.53
C THR A 63 -16.92 5.86 18.06
N LEU A 64 -15.72 5.64 18.59
CA LEU A 64 -15.46 5.76 20.03
C LEU A 64 -15.55 7.20 20.54
N LEU A 65 -15.11 8.18 19.73
CA LEU A 65 -15.22 9.60 20.07
C LEU A 65 -16.68 10.07 20.06
N ASP A 66 -17.48 9.60 19.09
CA ASP A 66 -18.91 9.94 18.98
C ASP A 66 -19.73 9.44 20.19
N ILE A 67 -19.32 8.34 20.85
CA ILE A 67 -19.97 7.85 22.07
C ILE A 67 -19.69 8.78 23.27
N LEU A 68 -18.56 9.48 23.28
CA LEU A 68 -18.15 10.34 24.39
C LEU A 68 -18.74 11.76 24.30
N ALA A 69 -19.10 12.20 23.10
CA ALA A 69 -19.70 13.51 22.83
C ALA A 69 -21.19 13.57 23.20
#